data_AF-A0A640Y8J8-F1
#
_entry.id   AF-A0A640Y8J8-F1
#
_cell.length_a   1.000
_cell.length_b   1.000
_cell.length_c   1.000
_cell.angle_alpha   90.00
_cell.angle_beta   90.00
_cell.angle_gamma   90.00
#
_symmetry.space_group_name_H-M   'P 1'
#
loop_
_entity.id
_entity.type
_entity.pdbx_description
1 polymer ?
#
loop_
_entity_poly.entity_id
_entity_poly.type
_entity_poly.pdbx_seq_one_letter_code
_entity_poly.pdbx_strand_id
1 'polypeptide(L)' 'MSPAAALTLALALGDDAGPYALMIGAGFIVGVYAHAARMPRLLAAAIIFVILSSLLAIVVSFSYEGPNPQARR' A
#
# COMPACT_ATOMS: atom_id res chain seq x y z
N MET A 1 16.65 7.59 8.77
CA MET A 1 16.11 6.26 8.41
C MET A 1 17.13 5.58 7.50
N SER A 2 17.64 4.40 7.86
CA SER A 2 18.65 3.73 7.05
C SER A 2 18.02 3.11 5.79
N PRO A 3 18.67 3.16 4.63
CA PRO A 3 18.17 2.54 3.39
C PRO A 3 17.97 1.02 3.55
N ALA A 4 18.68 0.39 4.49
CA ALA A 4 18.48 -0.99 4.87
C ALA A 4 17.06 -1.25 5.41
N ALA A 5 16.48 -0.35 6.21
CA ALA A 5 15.14 -0.53 6.74
C ALA A 5 14.06 -0.47 5.65
N ALA A 6 14.24 0.37 4.63
CA ALA A 6 13.36 0.43 3.47
C ALA A 6 13.47 -0.85 2.60
N LEU A 7 14.69 -1.38 2.45
CA LEU A 7 14.94 -2.61 1.70
C LEU A 7 14.39 -3.85 2.43
N THR A 8 14.52 -3.90 3.77
CA THR A 8 13.92 -4.96 4.59
C THR A 8 12.40 -4.91 4.57
N LEU A 9 11.79 -3.72 4.56
CA LEU A 9 10.34 -3.58 4.43
C LEU A 9 9.86 -3.98 3.04
N ALA A 10 10.61 -3.64 1.99
CA ALA A 10 10.31 -4.05 0.62
C ALA A 10 10.48 -5.57 0.39
N LEU A 11 11.47 -6.20 1.02
CA LEU A 11 11.68 -7.66 0.99
C LEU A 11 10.70 -8.42 1.90
N ALA A 12 10.22 -7.81 2.99
CA ALA A 12 9.17 -8.37 3.84
C ALA A 12 7.78 -8.27 3.18
N LEU A 13 7.62 -7.41 2.18
CA LEU A 13 6.48 -7.34 1.27
C LEU A 13 6.56 -8.46 0.21
N GLY A 14 6.86 -9.69 0.66
CA GLY A 14 7.01 -10.88 -0.18
C GLY A 14 5.75 -11.23 -0.97
N ASP A 15 5.88 -12.25 -1.83
CA ASP A 15 4.98 -12.76 -2.89
C ASP A 15 3.44 -12.74 -2.68
N ASP A 16 2.95 -12.50 -1.46
CA ASP A 16 1.54 -12.37 -1.09
C ASP A 16 1.03 -10.91 -1.05
N ALA A 17 1.90 -9.93 -1.31
CA ALA A 17 1.53 -8.52 -1.38
C ALA A 17 0.64 -8.27 -2.61
N GLY A 18 -0.67 -8.47 -2.43
CA GLY A 18 -1.68 -8.26 -3.47
C GLY A 18 -1.53 -6.88 -4.13
N PRO A 19 -2.08 -6.69 -5.35
CA PRO A 19 -1.82 -5.51 -6.19
C PRO A 19 -2.04 -4.17 -5.48
N TYR A 20 -2.97 -4.11 -4.52
CA TYR A 20 -3.24 -2.92 -3.72
C TYR A 20 -2.09 -2.53 -2.78
N ALA A 21 -1.36 -3.50 -2.22
CA ALA A 21 -0.20 -3.25 -1.37
C ALA A 21 0.95 -2.59 -2.15
N LEU A 22 1.16 -3.03 -3.40
CA LEU A 22 2.13 -2.40 -4.31
C LEU A 22 1.72 -0.97 -4.66
N MET A 23 0.43 -0.72 -4.91
CA MET A 23 -0.07 0.64 -5.18
C MET A 23 0.11 1.55 -3.96
N ILE A 24 -0.24 1.09 -2.76
CA ILE A 24 -0.03 1.85 -1.52
C ILE A 24 1.46 2.14 -1.32
N GLY A 25 2.33 1.16 -1.51
CA GLY A 25 3.78 1.32 -1.40
C GLY A 25 4.34 2.34 -2.39
N ALA A 26 3.94 2.27 -3.66
CA ALA A 26 4.34 3.24 -4.68
C ALA A 26 3.86 4.65 -4.35
N GLY A 27 2.59 4.80 -3.94
CA GLY A 27 2.04 6.08 -3.49
C GLY A 27 2.79 6.67 -2.30
N PHE A 28 3.18 5.83 -1.34
CA PHE A 28 3.97 6.25 -0.19
C PHE A 28 5.37 6.73 -0.58
N ILE A 29 6.08 6.00 -1.44
CA ILE A 29 7.42 6.39 -1.94
C ILE A 29 7.34 7.72 -2.69
N VAL A 30 6.34 7.88 -3.57
CA VAL A 30 6.11 9.13 -4.31
C VAL A 30 5.79 10.28 -3.35
N GLY A 31 4.99 10.02 -2.29
CA GLY A 31 4.68 10.99 -1.26
C GLY A 31 5.92 11.46 -0.49
N VAL A 32 6.80 10.55 -0.09
CA VAL A 32 8.06 10.87 0.59
C VAL A 32 8.95 11.73 -0.31
N TYR A 33 9.08 11.36 -1.59
CA TYR A 33 9.82 12.15 -2.57
C TYR A 33 9.22 13.55 -2.75
N ALA A 34 7.90 13.64 -2.93
CA ALA A 34 7.19 14.91 -3.11
C ALA A 34 7.34 15.82 -1.89
N HIS A 35 7.31 15.25 -0.68
CA HIS A 35 7.55 15.98 0.56
C HIS A 35 8.99 16.52 0.62
N ALA A 36 9.99 15.68 0.32
CA ALA A 36 11.39 16.09 0.30
C ALA A 36 11.68 17.17 -0.76
N ALA A 37 11.04 17.07 -1.93
CA ALA A 37 11.14 18.03 -3.02
C ALA A 37 10.28 19.29 -2.80
N ARG A 38 9.56 19.40 -1.67
CA ARG A 38 8.63 20.51 -1.35
C ARG A 38 7.60 20.78 -2.45
N MET A 39 7.05 19.71 -3.03
CA MET A 39 6.02 19.77 -4.07
C MET A 39 4.64 19.46 -3.47
N PRO A 40 3.92 20.46 -2.91
CA PRO A 40 2.70 20.21 -2.14
C PRO A 40 1.57 19.60 -2.97
N ARG A 41 1.49 19.94 -4.27
CA ARG A 41 0.47 19.37 -5.18
C ARG A 41 0.69 17.88 -5.41
N LEU A 42 1.95 17.48 -5.61
CA LEU A 42 2.31 16.07 -5.82
C LEU A 42 2.13 15.27 -4.53
N LEU A 43 2.47 15.87 -3.38
CA LEU A 43 2.23 15.26 -2.07
C LEU A 43 0.72 15.01 -1.85
N ALA A 44 -0.12 16.00 -2.14
CA ALA A 44 -1.58 15.84 -2.02
C ALA A 44 -2.10 14.72 -2.94
N ALA A 45 -1.63 14.66 -4.19
CA ALA A 45 -2.00 13.60 -5.12
C ALA A 45 -1.57 12.21 -4.62
N ALA A 46 -0.35 12.09 -4.08
CA ALA A 46 0.15 10.85 -3.51
C ALA A 46 -0.67 10.37 -2.31
N ILE A 47 -1.04 11.29 -1.41
CA ILE A 47 -1.90 10.99 -0.25
C ILE A 47 -3.27 10.48 -0.72
N ILE A 48 -3.91 11.20 -1.65
CA ILE A 48 -5.21 10.80 -2.21
C ILE A 48 -5.12 9.40 -2.83
N PHE A 49 -4.08 9.13 -3.61
CA PHE A 49 -3.87 7.85 -4.25
C PHE A 49 -3.73 6.70 -3.25
N VAL A 50 -2.98 6.89 -2.16
CA VAL A 50 -2.85 5.91 -1.07
C VAL A 50 -4.19 5.64 -0.39
N ILE A 51 -4.97 6.70 -0.12
CA ILE A 51 -6.30 6.58 0.49
C ILE A 51 -7.24 5.78 -0.42
N LEU A 52 -7.30 6.12 -1.70
CA LEU A 52 -8.16 5.42 -2.67
C LEU A 52 -7.77 3.94 -2.82
N SER A 53 -6.46 3.65 -2.89
CA SER A 53 -5.97 2.28 -2.99
C SER A 53 -6.32 1.46 -1.74
N SER A 54 -6.22 2.07 -0.55
CA SER A 54 -6.62 1.46 0.71
C SER A 54 -8.13 1.19 0.78
N LEU A 55 -8.95 2.16 0.37
CA LEU A 55 -10.41 1.99 0.33
C LEU A 55 -10.80 0.88 -0.64
N LEU A 56 -10.18 0.82 -1.82
CA LEU A 56 -10.43 -0.23 -2.80
C LEU A 56 -10.06 -1.61 -2.25
N ALA A 57 -8.90 -1.72 -1.57
CA ALA A 57 -8.50 -2.96 -0.92
C ALA A 57 -9.52 -3.43 0.13
N ILE A 58 -10.05 -2.51 0.93
CA ILE A 58 -11.08 -2.79 1.94
C ILE A 58 -12.37 -3.28 1.27
N VAL A 59 -12.86 -2.57 0.26
CA VAL A 59 -14.08 -2.95 -0.48
C VAL A 59 -13.94 -4.34 -1.08
N VAL A 60 -12.81 -4.61 -1.74
CA VAL A 60 -12.53 -5.91 -2.34
C VAL A 60 -12.42 -7.01 -1.28
N SER A 61 -11.83 -6.71 -0.11
CA SER A 61 -11.77 -7.64 1.01
C SER A 61 -13.16 -8.04 1.52
N PHE A 62 -14.14 -7.13 1.48
CA PHE A 62 -15.53 -7.46 1.85
C PHE A 62 -16.28 -8.25 0.77
N SER A 63 -15.91 -8.07 -0.49
CA SER A 63 -16.48 -8.83 -1.61
C SER A 63 -15.84 -10.22 -1.78
N TYR A 64 -14.75 -10.51 -1.08
CA TYR A 64 -14.05 -11.78 -1.19
C TYR A 64 -14.68 -12.83 -0.26
N GLU A 65 -15.66 -13.56 -0.77
CA GLU A 65 -16.18 -14.81 -0.18
C GLU A 65 -15.21 -15.96 -0.48
N GLY A 66 -13.99 -15.89 0.05
CA GLY A 66 -13.05 -17.01 0.01
C GLY A 66 -13.58 -18.21 0.80
N PRO A 67 -13.12 -19.46 0.54
CA PRO A 67 -13.53 -20.63 1.32
C PRO A 67 -13.30 -20.36 2.81
N ASN A 68 -14.39 -20.24 3.59
CA ASN A 68 -14.29 -19.91 5.01
C ASN A 68 -13.49 -21.01 5.73
N PRO A 69 -12.25 -20.75 6.20
CA PRO A 69 -11.45 -21.76 6.89
C PRO A 69 -12.07 -22.16 8.24
N GLN A 70 -13.05 -21.39 8.74
CA GLN A 70 -13.80 -21.70 9.96
C GLN A 70 -15.00 -22.64 9.75
N ALA A 71 -15.41 -22.90 8.50
CA ALA A 71 -16.49 -23.85 8.19
C ALA A 71 -16.04 -25.32 8.23
N ARG A 72 -14.76 -25.58 8.53
CA ARG A 72 -14.15 -26.93 8.58
C ARG A 72 -13.86 -27.41 10.02
N ARG A 73 -14.64 -26.95 11.00
CA ARG A 73 -14.64 -27.48 12.37
C ARG A 73 -15.98 -28.11 12.70
#